data_AF-A0A1Q5SRD8-F1
#
_entry.id   AF-A0A1Q5SRD8-F1
#
_cell.length_a   1.000
_cell.length_b   1.000
_cell.length_c   1.000
_cell.angle_alpha   90.00
_cell.angle_beta   90.00
_cell.angle_gamma   90.00
#
_symmetry.space_group_name_H-M   'P 1'
#
loop_
_entity.id
_entity.type
_entity.pdbx_description
1 polymer ?
#
loop_
_entity_poly.entity_id
_entity_poly.type
_entity_poly.pdbx_seq_one_letter_code
_entity_poly.pdbx_strand_id
1 'polypeptide(L)'
;MNLMSKHPNLPDAKVINDEPYQSGAEFFASGPKMHDYIREIRTGVFDKYDVMTVGELGFTKDENSVSEYVANDRHELNMVFTGDVVDMDFGPNAKYERDDFHPRKIRKITNLWQTLMPKFDGWNTVYLDNHDSGRSLSCYAFDAPEHRSNAAKMLATYLTTLSGTPFMLAGQEIGMANLGKDYGADAYIDLEGKTTTMRS
;
A
#
# COMPACT_ATOMS: atom_id res chain seq x y z
N MET A 1 3.31 -7.22 -6.59
CA MET A 1 1.84 -7.42 -6.50
C MET A 1 1.50 -8.90 -6.33
N ASN A 2 0.50 -9.23 -5.51
CA ASN A 2 0.08 -10.61 -5.18
C ASN A 2 -1.12 -11.12 -6.00
N LEU A 3 -1.22 -10.72 -7.27
CA LEU A 3 -2.41 -10.98 -8.13
C LEU A 3 -2.12 -11.97 -9.28
N MET A 4 -1.11 -12.82 -9.11
CA MET A 4 -0.63 -13.74 -10.17
C MET A 4 -1.28 -15.13 -10.10
N SER A 5 -2.01 -15.43 -9.03
CA SER A 5 -2.69 -16.71 -8.86
C SER A 5 -4.19 -16.52 -8.79
N LYS A 6 -4.90 -17.01 -9.81
CA LYS A 6 -6.37 -16.97 -9.87
C LYS A 6 -6.97 -18.29 -9.41
N HIS A 7 -8.18 -18.25 -8.86
CA HIS A 7 -8.97 -19.42 -8.57
C HIS A 7 -9.19 -20.24 -9.87
N PRO A 8 -8.93 -21.56 -9.88
CA PRO A 8 -8.90 -22.37 -11.10
C PRO A 8 -10.24 -22.41 -11.84
N ASN A 9 -11.35 -22.30 -11.11
CA ASN A 9 -12.69 -22.35 -11.68
C ASN A 9 -13.22 -20.97 -12.14
N LEU A 10 -12.45 -19.89 -11.94
CA LEU A 10 -12.85 -18.51 -12.29
C LEU A 10 -14.30 -18.15 -11.90
N PRO A 11 -14.70 -18.35 -10.63
CA PRO A 11 -16.07 -18.06 -10.20
C PRO A 11 -16.39 -16.56 -10.25
N ASP A 12 -17.67 -16.25 -10.39
CA ASP A 12 -18.17 -14.88 -10.29
C ASP A 12 -18.10 -14.38 -8.84
N ALA A 13 -17.76 -13.11 -8.69
CA ALA A 13 -17.80 -12.40 -7.42
C ALA A 13 -19.22 -12.27 -6.89
N LYS A 14 -19.35 -12.22 -5.56
CA LYS A 14 -20.63 -11.97 -4.92
C LYS A 14 -21.17 -10.60 -5.36
N VAL A 15 -22.44 -10.57 -5.78
CA VAL A 15 -23.16 -9.32 -6.06
C VAL A 15 -23.48 -8.61 -4.75
N ILE A 16 -22.91 -7.42 -4.55
CA ILE A 16 -23.11 -6.60 -3.35
C ILE A 16 -23.80 -5.26 -3.63
N ASN A 17 -23.92 -4.86 -4.90
CA ASN A 17 -24.61 -3.66 -5.36
C ASN A 17 -25.08 -3.84 -6.82
N ASP A 18 -25.74 -2.82 -7.39
CA ASP A 18 -26.27 -2.83 -8.75
C ASP A 18 -25.23 -2.54 -9.84
N GLU A 19 -23.94 -2.44 -9.48
CA GLU A 19 -22.87 -2.24 -10.46
C GLU A 19 -22.71 -3.47 -11.36
N PRO A 20 -22.45 -3.28 -12.67
CA PRO A 20 -22.33 -4.38 -13.63
C PRO A 20 -21.13 -5.29 -13.34
N TYR A 21 -20.15 -4.83 -12.57
CA TYR A 21 -18.95 -5.58 -12.19
C TYR A 21 -18.73 -5.50 -10.68
N GLN A 22 -18.39 -6.63 -10.08
CA GLN A 22 -18.13 -6.79 -8.66
C GLN A 22 -16.64 -7.08 -8.43
N SER A 23 -16.12 -6.76 -7.25
CA SER A 23 -14.72 -7.03 -6.93
C SER A 23 -14.46 -8.53 -6.85
N GLY A 24 -13.58 -9.04 -7.72
CA GLY A 24 -13.13 -10.44 -7.70
C GLY A 24 -11.93 -10.70 -6.81
N ALA A 25 -11.52 -9.75 -5.96
CA ALA A 25 -10.26 -9.81 -5.22
C ALA A 25 -10.09 -11.11 -4.42
N GLU A 26 -11.18 -11.64 -3.84
CA GLU A 26 -11.18 -12.92 -3.12
C GLU A 26 -10.72 -14.12 -3.98
N PHE A 27 -10.79 -14.02 -5.31
CA PHE A 27 -10.43 -15.09 -6.24
C PHE A 27 -9.10 -14.89 -6.94
N PHE A 28 -8.42 -13.75 -6.77
CA PHE A 28 -7.13 -13.51 -7.42
C PHE A 28 -6.04 -12.92 -6.51
N ALA A 29 -6.41 -12.26 -5.40
CA ALA A 29 -5.44 -11.79 -4.43
C ALA A 29 -4.98 -12.94 -3.55
N SER A 30 -3.67 -13.18 -3.49
CA SER A 30 -3.08 -14.29 -2.74
C SER A 30 -3.70 -15.66 -3.10
N GLY A 31 -4.02 -15.87 -4.37
CA GLY A 31 -4.66 -17.11 -4.80
C GLY A 31 -3.81 -18.38 -4.60
N PRO A 32 -4.35 -19.55 -4.91
CA PRO A 32 -3.89 -20.84 -4.37
C PRO A 32 -2.45 -21.25 -4.71
N LYS A 33 -1.86 -20.67 -5.76
CA LYS A 33 -0.47 -20.92 -6.21
C LYS A 33 0.47 -19.75 -5.97
N MET A 34 0.03 -18.70 -5.28
CA MET A 34 0.81 -17.46 -5.15
C MET A 34 2.17 -17.72 -4.47
N HIS A 35 2.16 -18.43 -3.34
CA HIS A 35 3.38 -18.79 -2.63
C HIS A 35 4.28 -19.77 -3.40
N ASP A 36 3.70 -20.67 -4.20
CA ASP A 36 4.48 -21.56 -5.07
C ASP A 36 5.24 -20.76 -6.13
N TYR A 37 4.57 -19.81 -6.78
CA TYR A 37 5.20 -18.94 -7.78
C TYR A 37 6.29 -18.06 -7.17
N ILE A 38 6.10 -17.54 -5.95
CA ILE A 38 7.12 -16.73 -5.29
C ILE A 38 8.34 -17.58 -4.95
N ARG A 39 8.16 -18.79 -4.41
CA ARG A 39 9.29 -19.71 -4.15
C ARG A 39 10.00 -20.14 -5.43
N GLU A 40 9.25 -20.35 -6.52
CA GLU A 40 9.84 -20.64 -7.83
C GLU A 40 10.70 -19.47 -8.33
N ILE A 41 10.20 -18.22 -8.25
CA ILE A 41 10.98 -17.04 -8.65
C ILE A 41 12.18 -16.83 -7.71
N ARG A 42 11.99 -17.04 -6.40
CA ARG A 42 13.06 -16.93 -5.40
C ARG A 42 14.22 -17.84 -5.76
N THR A 43 13.97 -19.14 -5.86
CA THR A 43 15.00 -20.15 -6.12
C THR A 43 15.52 -20.11 -7.56
N GLY A 44 14.64 -19.82 -8.52
CA GLY A 44 14.97 -19.76 -9.94
C GLY A 44 15.74 -18.50 -10.35
N VAL A 45 15.58 -17.38 -9.62
CA VAL A 45 16.11 -16.07 -10.00
C VAL A 45 16.78 -15.36 -8.84
N PHE A 46 16.06 -15.02 -7.77
CA PHE A 46 16.56 -14.07 -6.76
C PHE A 46 17.74 -14.60 -5.94
N ASP A 47 17.71 -15.86 -5.51
CA ASP A 47 18.79 -16.47 -4.70
C ASP A 47 20.13 -16.59 -5.44
N LYS A 48 20.15 -16.31 -6.74
CA LYS A 48 21.38 -16.27 -7.53
C LYS A 48 22.15 -14.95 -7.38
N TYR A 49 21.59 -13.97 -6.68
CA TYR A 49 22.14 -12.63 -6.53
C TYR A 49 22.03 -12.15 -5.08
N ASP A 50 22.90 -11.21 -4.71
CA ASP A 50 22.78 -10.45 -3.46
C ASP A 50 21.78 -9.33 -3.66
N VAL A 51 20.49 -9.67 -3.54
CA VAL A 51 19.36 -8.76 -3.80
C VAL A 51 18.35 -8.80 -2.67
N MET A 52 17.67 -7.68 -2.50
CA MET A 52 16.51 -7.55 -1.63
C MET A 52 15.23 -7.59 -2.47
N THR A 53 14.21 -8.29 -1.99
CA THR A 53 12.88 -8.35 -2.61
C THR A 53 11.83 -7.66 -1.76
N VAL A 54 11.02 -6.82 -2.39
CA VAL A 54 9.85 -6.18 -1.78
C VAL A 54 8.59 -6.52 -2.57
N GLY A 55 7.60 -7.09 -1.89
CA GLY A 55 6.28 -7.35 -2.44
C GLY A 55 5.31 -6.20 -2.23
N GLU A 56 4.19 -6.23 -2.94
CA GLU A 56 3.07 -5.31 -2.75
C GLU A 56 1.81 -6.16 -2.60
N LEU A 57 1.14 -5.99 -1.47
CA LEU A 57 0.02 -6.81 -1.00
C LEU A 57 -1.27 -5.98 -0.88
N GLY A 58 -1.71 -5.35 -1.97
CA GLY A 58 -2.83 -4.38 -1.96
C GLY A 58 -4.16 -4.89 -1.36
N PHE A 59 -4.36 -6.21 -1.30
CA PHE A 59 -5.59 -6.84 -0.80
C PHE A 59 -5.34 -7.82 0.36
N THR A 60 -4.15 -7.81 0.96
CA THR A 60 -3.75 -8.81 1.97
C THR A 60 -3.06 -8.12 3.14
N LYS A 61 -3.81 -7.94 4.22
CA LYS A 61 -3.48 -7.00 5.33
C LYS A 61 -3.55 -7.63 6.72
N ASP A 62 -4.01 -8.87 6.84
CA ASP A 62 -4.04 -9.57 8.11
C ASP A 62 -2.68 -10.22 8.44
N GLU A 63 -2.45 -10.46 9.73
CA GLU A 63 -1.21 -11.01 10.26
C GLU A 63 -0.81 -12.33 9.58
N ASN A 64 -1.75 -13.28 9.48
CA ASN A 64 -1.46 -14.60 8.96
C ASN A 64 -1.04 -14.49 7.51
N SER A 65 -1.87 -13.87 6.68
CA SER A 65 -1.59 -13.78 5.25
C SER A 65 -0.32 -12.98 4.95
N VAL A 66 -0.04 -11.89 5.68
CA VAL A 66 1.22 -11.14 5.51
C VAL A 66 2.41 -11.99 5.92
N SER A 67 2.34 -12.69 7.05
CA SER A 67 3.44 -13.54 7.52
C SER A 67 3.83 -14.62 6.50
N GLU A 68 2.88 -15.12 5.71
CA GLU A 68 3.18 -16.11 4.68
C GLU A 68 4.13 -15.59 3.58
N TYR A 69 4.18 -14.27 3.37
CA TYR A 69 5.08 -13.66 2.39
C TYR A 69 6.45 -13.28 2.96
N VAL A 70 6.52 -12.90 4.23
CA VAL A 70 7.69 -12.17 4.80
C VAL A 70 8.36 -12.88 5.98
N ALA A 71 7.76 -13.94 6.53
CA ALA A 71 8.40 -14.71 7.58
C ALA A 71 9.73 -15.30 7.06
N ASN A 72 10.79 -15.12 7.84
CA ASN A 72 12.15 -15.43 7.37
C ASN A 72 12.33 -16.92 7.04
N ASP A 73 11.71 -17.80 7.82
CA ASP A 73 11.75 -19.26 7.65
C ASP A 73 11.03 -19.77 6.38
N ARG A 74 10.21 -18.93 5.76
CA ARG A 74 9.50 -19.26 4.51
C ARG A 74 10.32 -18.98 3.26
N HIS A 75 11.37 -18.17 3.37
CA HIS A 75 12.26 -17.82 2.26
C HIS A 75 11.51 -17.31 1.01
N GLU A 76 10.50 -16.47 1.19
CA GLU A 76 9.69 -15.90 0.10
C GLU A 76 10.15 -14.48 -0.26
N LEU A 77 9.71 -13.46 0.47
CA LEU A 77 10.11 -12.06 0.25
C LEU A 77 10.84 -11.51 1.46
N ASN A 78 11.73 -10.53 1.24
CA ASN A 78 12.42 -9.88 2.36
C ASN A 78 11.52 -8.89 3.09
N MET A 79 10.63 -8.21 2.37
CA MET A 79 9.69 -7.24 2.93
C MET A 79 8.45 -7.09 2.04
N VAL A 80 7.41 -6.44 2.55
CA VAL A 80 6.16 -6.19 1.81
C VAL A 80 5.59 -4.81 2.10
N PHE A 81 5.01 -4.18 1.08
CA PHE A 81 4.05 -3.09 1.24
C PHE A 81 2.66 -3.67 1.46
N THR A 82 2.05 -3.40 2.62
CA THR A 82 0.73 -3.94 2.98
C THR A 82 -0.44 -3.12 2.44
N GLY A 83 -0.20 -1.89 1.96
CA GLY A 83 -1.24 -0.95 1.52
C GLY A 83 -2.00 -0.26 2.66
N ASP A 84 -1.82 -0.66 3.92
CA ASP A 84 -2.62 -0.12 5.04
C ASP A 84 -2.50 1.39 5.21
N VAL A 85 -1.30 1.93 5.00
CA VAL A 85 -1.02 3.35 5.21
C VAL A 85 -1.70 4.18 4.13
N VAL A 86 -1.55 3.80 2.87
CA VAL A 86 -2.10 4.56 1.73
C VAL A 86 -3.62 4.43 1.60
N ASP A 87 -4.21 3.37 2.15
CA ASP A 87 -5.65 3.11 2.10
C ASP A 87 -6.39 3.59 3.37
N MET A 88 -5.69 4.12 4.39
CA MET A 88 -6.29 4.38 5.71
C MET A 88 -7.39 5.45 5.74
N ASP A 89 -7.44 6.28 4.70
CA ASP A 89 -8.42 7.36 4.52
C ASP A 89 -9.34 7.11 3.31
N PHE A 90 -9.41 5.87 2.84
CA PHE A 90 -10.48 5.46 1.92
C PHE A 90 -11.81 5.42 2.67
N GLY A 91 -12.85 5.90 1.98
CA GLY A 91 -14.23 5.92 2.43
C GLY A 91 -14.93 4.58 2.23
N PRO A 92 -16.21 4.50 2.59
CA PRO A 92 -16.95 3.24 2.63
C PRO A 92 -17.10 2.57 1.26
N ASN A 93 -17.13 3.34 0.15
CA ASN A 93 -17.40 2.76 -1.16
C ASN A 93 -16.14 2.52 -2.02
N ALA A 94 -15.06 3.33 -1.92
CA ALA A 94 -13.80 3.11 -2.66
C ALA A 94 -12.69 4.13 -2.32
N LYS A 95 -11.52 3.96 -2.97
CA LYS A 95 -10.34 4.87 -3.00
C LYS A 95 -10.66 6.36 -3.17
N TYR A 96 -11.68 6.68 -3.99
CA TYR A 96 -12.01 8.05 -4.39
C TYR A 96 -13.11 8.72 -3.56
N GLU A 97 -13.75 7.95 -2.69
CA GLU A 97 -14.50 8.52 -1.58
C GLU A 97 -13.52 8.61 -0.41
N ARG A 98 -13.26 9.80 0.13
CA ARG A 98 -12.28 9.97 1.20
C ARG A 98 -13.00 10.07 2.54
N ASP A 99 -12.49 9.36 3.53
CA ASP A 99 -12.88 9.52 4.94
C ASP A 99 -11.90 10.45 5.65
N ASP A 100 -12.31 11.01 6.78
CA ASP A 100 -11.44 11.87 7.58
C ASP A 100 -10.24 11.08 8.13
N PHE A 101 -9.05 11.64 7.96
CA PHE A 101 -7.85 11.13 8.61
C PHE A 101 -7.85 11.47 10.10
N HIS A 102 -7.52 10.48 10.92
CA HIS A 102 -7.22 10.68 12.33
C HIS A 102 -5.86 10.06 12.66
N PRO A 103 -4.96 10.76 13.40
CA PRO A 103 -3.66 10.21 13.82
C PRO A 103 -3.70 8.86 14.57
N ARG A 104 -4.86 8.47 15.12
CA ARG A 104 -5.04 7.16 15.75
C ARG A 104 -4.99 6.01 14.73
N LYS A 105 -5.38 6.25 13.47
CA LYS A 105 -5.34 5.26 12.38
C LYS A 105 -3.88 4.86 12.10
N ILE A 106 -3.01 5.83 11.79
CA ILE A 106 -1.58 5.55 11.53
C ILE A 106 -0.89 4.96 12.77
N ARG A 107 -1.20 5.42 13.99
CA ARG A 107 -0.66 4.83 15.23
C ARG A 107 -1.04 3.35 15.36
N LYS A 108 -2.29 2.98 15.05
CA LYS A 108 -2.76 1.59 15.13
C LYS A 108 -2.00 0.70 14.13
N ILE A 109 -1.86 1.16 12.88
CA ILE A 109 -1.12 0.45 11.83
C ILE A 109 0.36 0.30 12.21
N THR A 110 0.98 1.38 12.68
CA THR A 110 2.38 1.38 13.14
C THR A 110 2.59 0.36 14.25
N ASN A 111 1.75 0.40 15.29
CA ASN A 111 1.86 -0.50 16.42
C ASN A 111 1.67 -1.96 16.01
N LEU A 112 0.73 -2.23 15.10
CA LEU A 112 0.49 -3.58 14.58
C LEU A 112 1.78 -4.13 13.95
N TRP A 113 2.32 -3.46 12.93
CA TRP A 113 3.45 -3.98 12.18
C TRP A 113 4.78 -3.93 12.93
N GLN A 114 5.03 -2.90 13.74
CA GLN A 114 6.22 -2.87 14.60
C GLN A 114 6.19 -3.98 15.66
N THR A 115 5.01 -4.46 16.07
CA THR A 115 4.88 -5.56 17.05
C THR A 115 4.91 -6.93 16.38
N LEU A 116 4.29 -7.08 15.21
CA LEU A 116 4.16 -8.38 14.54
C LEU A 116 5.41 -8.77 13.76
N MET A 117 6.04 -7.82 13.06
CA MET A 117 7.17 -8.11 12.17
C MET A 117 8.32 -8.87 12.86
N PRO A 118 8.73 -8.51 14.09
CA PRO A 118 9.75 -9.28 14.81
C PRO A 118 9.32 -10.69 15.22
N LYS A 119 8.01 -10.98 15.38
CA LYS A 119 7.53 -12.29 15.84
C LYS A 119 7.77 -13.40 14.81
N PHE A 120 7.78 -13.04 13.53
CA PHE A 120 8.04 -13.96 12.42
C PHE A 120 9.42 -13.70 11.79
N ASP A 121 10.32 -13.01 12.51
CA ASP A 121 11.67 -12.64 12.04
C ASP A 121 11.65 -11.90 10.69
N GLY A 122 10.56 -11.19 10.39
CA GLY A 122 10.40 -10.46 9.13
C GLY A 122 10.95 -9.05 9.18
N TRP A 123 10.83 -8.33 8.06
CA TRP A 123 11.29 -6.95 7.94
C TRP A 123 10.23 -6.00 7.39
N ASN A 124 10.06 -4.85 8.07
CA ASN A 124 9.06 -3.85 7.72
C ASN A 124 9.50 -3.02 6.52
N THR A 125 8.54 -2.68 5.65
CA THR A 125 8.61 -1.45 4.87
C THR A 125 8.06 -0.29 5.70
N VAL A 126 8.69 0.89 5.62
CA VAL A 126 8.23 2.09 6.30
C VAL A 126 8.02 3.18 5.25
N TYR A 127 6.78 3.56 5.02
CA TYR A 127 6.39 4.48 3.95
C TYR A 127 5.14 5.26 4.34
N LEU A 128 4.89 6.37 3.64
CA LEU A 128 3.70 7.21 3.85
C LEU A 128 2.92 7.46 2.57
N ASP A 129 3.57 7.44 1.41
CA ASP A 129 2.94 7.56 0.11
C ASP A 129 3.78 6.83 -0.94
N ASN A 130 3.21 6.67 -2.13
CA ASN A 130 3.89 6.15 -3.31
C ASN A 130 3.28 6.81 -4.57
N HIS A 131 3.62 6.30 -5.75
CA HIS A 131 3.14 6.83 -7.02
C HIS A 131 1.64 6.63 -7.28
N ASP A 132 0.96 5.79 -6.49
CA ASP A 132 -0.47 5.46 -6.63
C ASP A 132 -1.36 6.16 -5.59
N SER A 133 -0.75 6.94 -4.69
CA SER A 133 -1.43 7.65 -3.59
C SER A 133 -1.26 9.16 -3.67
N GLY A 134 -2.13 9.88 -2.96
CA GLY A 134 -1.90 11.31 -2.69
C GLY A 134 -0.62 11.55 -1.88
N ARG A 135 -0.10 12.78 -1.90
CA ARG A 135 1.07 13.18 -1.11
C ARG A 135 0.73 13.13 0.37
N SER A 136 1.52 12.41 1.15
CA SER A 136 1.34 12.22 2.59
C SER A 136 1.26 13.52 3.38
N LEU A 137 1.98 14.56 2.93
CA LEU A 137 1.92 15.89 3.53
C LEU A 137 0.52 16.50 3.47
N SER A 138 -0.17 16.34 2.33
CA SER A 138 -1.53 16.82 2.10
C SER A 138 -2.57 15.88 2.70
N CYS A 139 -2.31 14.57 2.74
CA CYS A 139 -3.26 13.57 3.23
C CYS A 139 -3.24 13.43 4.76
N TYR A 140 -2.07 13.49 5.40
CA TYR A 140 -1.89 13.08 6.81
C TYR A 140 -1.29 14.18 7.70
N ALA A 141 -1.06 15.37 7.16
CA ALA A 141 -0.52 16.50 7.91
C ALA A 141 -1.11 17.84 7.41
N PHE A 142 -0.30 18.89 7.33
CA PHE A 142 -0.71 20.22 6.89
C PHE A 142 0.24 20.73 5.81
N ASP A 143 -0.32 21.03 4.63
CA ASP A 143 0.44 21.48 3.45
C ASP A 143 0.34 22.99 3.19
N ALA A 144 -0.39 23.72 4.05
CA ALA A 144 -0.44 25.18 4.06
C ALA A 144 0.98 25.77 4.19
N PRO A 145 1.35 26.80 3.40
CA PRO A 145 2.72 27.31 3.32
C PRO A 145 3.37 27.61 4.69
N GLU A 146 2.61 28.16 5.63
CA GLU A 146 3.04 28.51 6.98
C GLU A 146 3.41 27.32 7.87
N HIS A 147 2.93 26.11 7.55
CA HIS A 147 3.13 24.90 8.35
C HIS A 147 3.87 23.79 7.61
N ARG A 148 3.96 23.88 6.28
CA ARG A 148 4.50 22.86 5.39
C ARG A 148 5.85 22.30 5.83
N SER A 149 6.81 23.17 6.14
CA SER A 149 8.16 22.75 6.58
C SER A 149 8.11 21.93 7.87
N ASN A 150 7.32 22.37 8.86
CA ASN A 150 7.25 21.68 10.15
C ASN A 150 6.51 20.35 10.02
N ALA A 151 5.42 20.32 9.25
CA ALA A 151 4.68 19.10 8.95
C ALA A 151 5.54 18.08 8.19
N ALA A 152 6.29 18.50 7.16
CA ALA A 152 7.19 17.62 6.41
C ALA A 152 8.29 17.03 7.31
N LYS A 153 8.90 17.83 8.19
CA LYS A 153 9.91 17.34 9.15
C LYS A 153 9.33 16.38 10.18
N MET A 154 8.09 16.60 10.62
CA MET A 154 7.39 15.67 11.52
C MET A 154 7.20 14.30 10.84
N LEU A 155 6.73 14.29 9.59
CA LEU A 155 6.56 13.05 8.82
C LEU A 155 7.90 12.36 8.53
N ALA A 156 8.95 13.12 8.19
CA ALA A 156 10.30 12.58 8.01
C ALA A 156 10.85 11.97 9.31
N THR A 157 10.61 12.60 10.46
CA THR A 157 10.98 12.05 11.77
C THR A 157 10.26 10.73 12.02
N TYR A 158 8.96 10.65 11.72
CA TYR A 158 8.20 9.41 11.81
C TYR A 158 8.80 8.31 10.91
N LEU A 159 9.08 8.59 9.64
CA LEU A 159 9.65 7.61 8.70
C LEU A 159 11.03 7.08 9.14
N THR A 160 11.85 7.92 9.75
CA THR A 160 13.26 7.62 10.05
C THR A 160 13.51 7.08 11.46
N THR A 161 12.46 6.93 12.28
CA THR A 161 12.57 6.47 13.68
C THR A 161 11.87 5.13 13.94
N LEU A 162 11.33 4.49 12.90
CA LEU A 162 10.70 3.17 12.97
C LEU A 162 11.66 2.07 12.54
N SER A 163 11.44 0.85 13.04
CA SER A 163 12.22 -0.32 12.62
C SER A 163 11.75 -0.80 11.26
N GLY A 164 12.65 -0.85 10.28
CA GLY A 164 12.35 -1.29 8.92
C GLY A 164 13.17 -0.52 7.88
N THR A 165 12.86 -0.74 6.61
CA THR A 165 13.45 0.00 5.50
C THR A 165 12.56 1.19 5.14
N PRO A 166 13.04 2.44 5.29
CA PRO A 166 12.28 3.61 4.87
C PRO A 166 12.26 3.74 3.35
N PHE A 167 11.06 3.93 2.79
CA PHE A 167 10.84 4.27 1.39
C PHE A 167 10.35 5.71 1.30
N MET A 168 11.02 6.50 0.46
CA MET A 168 10.71 7.90 0.24
C MET A 168 10.35 8.12 -1.24
N LEU A 169 9.16 8.65 -1.50
CA LEU A 169 8.75 9.02 -2.85
C LEU A 169 9.41 10.35 -3.24
N ALA A 170 9.88 10.44 -4.49
CA ALA A 170 10.46 11.68 -5.02
C ALA A 170 9.50 12.87 -4.84
N GLY A 171 9.99 13.93 -4.22
CA GLY A 171 9.23 15.10 -3.80
C GLY A 171 8.98 15.17 -2.28
N GLN A 172 9.00 14.04 -1.56
CA GLN A 172 8.84 14.06 -0.10
C GLN A 172 10.01 14.79 0.59
N GLU A 173 11.23 14.66 0.06
CA GLU A 173 12.44 15.30 0.57
C GLU A 173 12.39 16.83 0.53
N ILE A 174 11.56 17.40 -0.34
CA ILE A 174 11.30 18.84 -0.46
C ILE A 174 9.92 19.26 0.06
N GLY A 175 9.17 18.35 0.68
CA GLY A 175 7.83 18.63 1.20
C GLY A 175 6.79 18.94 0.11
N MET A 176 6.81 18.19 -0.99
CA MET A 176 5.87 18.34 -2.09
C MET A 176 4.43 18.03 -1.62
N ALA A 177 3.53 18.96 -1.90
CA ALA A 177 2.10 18.83 -1.63
C ALA A 177 1.34 18.32 -2.87
N ASN A 178 0.07 17.97 -2.71
CA ASN A 178 -0.85 17.70 -3.82
C ASN A 178 -0.99 18.92 -4.74
N LEU A 179 -1.47 18.67 -5.96
CA LEU A 179 -1.92 19.74 -6.86
C LEU A 179 -3.01 20.58 -6.20
N GLY A 180 -3.04 21.86 -6.55
CA GLY A 180 -4.04 22.79 -6.03
C GLY A 180 -5.46 22.43 -6.50
N LYS A 181 -6.46 22.89 -5.74
CA LYS A 181 -7.89 22.66 -6.05
C LYS A 181 -8.36 23.39 -7.31
N ASP A 182 -7.55 24.30 -7.83
CA ASP A 182 -7.75 25.04 -9.08
C ASP A 182 -7.54 24.18 -10.34
N TYR A 183 -6.93 23.00 -10.21
CA TYR A 183 -6.76 22.06 -11.31
C TYR A 183 -8.03 21.25 -11.54
N GLY A 184 -8.60 21.35 -12.74
CA GLY A 184 -9.74 20.54 -13.17
C GLY A 184 -9.37 19.09 -13.53
N ALA A 185 -10.39 18.25 -13.75
CA ALA A 185 -10.22 16.83 -14.11
C ALA A 185 -9.34 16.61 -15.35
N ASP A 186 -9.37 17.53 -16.31
CA ASP A 186 -8.59 17.45 -17.56
C ASP A 186 -7.06 17.55 -17.34
N ALA A 187 -6.62 18.05 -16.18
CA ALA A 187 -5.20 18.10 -15.83
C ALA A 187 -4.64 16.71 -15.46
N TYR A 188 -5.50 15.75 -15.13
CA TYR A 188 -5.08 14.40 -14.78
C TYR A 188 -4.84 13.59 -16.05
N ILE A 189 -3.60 13.13 -16.24
CA ILE A 189 -3.23 12.30 -17.40
C ILE A 189 -3.52 10.81 -17.17
N ASP A 190 -3.63 10.42 -15.89
CA ASP A 190 -3.80 9.05 -15.43
C ASP A 190 -5.14 8.45 -15.89
N LEU A 191 -5.10 7.16 -16.26
CA LEU A 191 -6.26 6.42 -16.75
C LEU A 191 -7.23 6.09 -15.61
N GLU A 192 -6.73 5.74 -14.42
CA GLU A 192 -7.57 5.44 -13.25
C GLU A 192 -8.35 6.71 -12.86
N GLY A 193 -7.67 7.85 -12.81
CA GLY A 193 -8.29 9.16 -12.59
C GLY A 193 -9.37 9.49 -13.63
N LYS A 194 -9.05 9.40 -14.92
CA LYS A 194 -10.01 9.71 -16.01
C LYS A 194 -11.27 8.86 -15.96
N THR A 195 -11.13 7.55 -15.71
CA THR A 195 -12.26 6.62 -15.73
C THR A 195 -13.14 6.75 -14.48
N THR A 196 -12.57 7.19 -13.36
CA THR A 196 -13.32 7.42 -12.12
C THR A 196 -14.10 8.73 -12.17
N THR A 197 -13.52 9.84 -12.64
CA THR A 197 -14.22 11.13 -12.71
C THR A 197 -15.39 11.13 -13.69
N MET A 198 -15.40 10.22 -14.67
CA MET A 198 -16.56 10.02 -15.57
C MET A 198 -17.72 9.26 -14.92
N ARG A 199 -17.52 8.63 -13.76
CA ARG A 199 -18.55 7.85 -13.04
C ARG A 199 -19.16 8.57 -11.84
N SER A 200 -18.57 9.69 -11.41
CA SER A 200 -19.05 10.57 -10.33
C SER A 200 -19.76 11.80 -10.88
#